data_AF-A0A367ZQC7-F1
#
_entry.id   AF-A0A367ZQC7-F1
#
_cell.length_a   1.000
_cell.length_b   1.000
_cell.length_c   1.000
_cell.angle_alpha   90.00
_cell.angle_beta   90.00
_cell.angle_gamma   90.00
#
_symmetry.space_group_name_H-M   'P 1'
#
loop_
_entity.id
_entity.type
_entity.pdbx_description
1 polymer ?
#
loop_
_entity_poly.entity_id
_entity_poly.type
_entity_poly.pdbx_seq_one_letter_code
_entity_poly.pdbx_strand_id
1 'polypeptide(L)' 'MALIKANRCWNYKTYDLTTLAGPDFLERLGALLDEAGKNGWELAHMNDRFMILKQLFQYDDEPR' A
#
# COMPACT_ATOMS: atom_id res chain seq x y z
N MET A 1 -2.31 -24.74 -13.79
CA MET A 1 -3.20 -23.63 -13.43
C MET A 1 -2.99 -22.51 -14.44
N ALA A 2 -4.00 -22.15 -15.23
CA ALA A 2 -3.91 -21.00 -16.13
C ALA A 2 -4.35 -19.74 -15.38
N LEU A 3 -3.57 -18.67 -15.47
CA LEU A 3 -3.93 -17.38 -14.87
C LEU A 3 -5.00 -16.72 -15.75
N ILE A 4 -6.19 -16.48 -15.18
CA ILE A 4 -7.28 -15.76 -15.85
C ILE A 4 -7.13 -14.28 -15.50
N LYS A 5 -7.17 -13.40 -16.51
CA LYS A 5 -7.10 -11.95 -16.31
C LYS A 5 -8.39 -11.46 -15.64
N ALA A 6 -8.33 -11.18 -14.34
CA ALA A 6 -9.42 -10.53 -13.62
C ALA A 6 -9.43 -9.02 -13.92
N ASN A 7 -10.60 -8.39 -13.94
CA ASN A 7 -10.75 -6.94 -14.14
C ASN A 7 -10.39 -6.18 -12.85
N ARG A 8 -9.11 -6.26 -12.47
CA ARG A 8 -8.58 -5.69 -11.24
C ARG A 8 -7.41 -4.77 -11.57
N CYS A 9 -7.35 -3.65 -10.89
CA CYS A 9 -6.28 -2.69 -10.99
C CYS A 9 -5.49 -2.65 -9.68
N TRP A 10 -4.18 -2.59 -9.78
CA TRP A 10 -3.33 -2.29 -8.64
C TRP A 10 -3.11 -0.79 -8.56
N ASN A 11 -3.44 -0.20 -7.42
CA ASN A 11 -3.03 1.15 -7.09
C ASN A 11 -1.77 1.09 -6.24
N TYR A 12 -0.84 2.02 -6.44
CA TYR A 12 0.42 2.07 -5.72
C TYR A 12 0.60 3.44 -5.06
N LYS A 13 1.00 3.44 -3.78
CA LYS A 13 1.40 4.64 -3.05
C LYS A 13 2.87 4.52 -2.66
N THR A 14 3.62 5.59 -2.89
CA THR A 14 5.04 5.67 -2.50
C THR A 14 5.18 6.69 -1.38
N TYR A 15 5.85 6.29 -0.31
CA TYR A 15 6.18 7.13 0.84
C TYR A 15 7.68 7.32 0.89
N ASP A 16 8.11 8.55 1.10
CA ASP A 16 9.52 8.88 1.33
C ASP A 16 9.85 8.70 2.81
N LEU A 17 10.71 7.73 3.12
CA LEU A 17 11.12 7.39 4.49
C LEU A 17 12.24 8.31 5.01
N THR A 18 12.91 9.05 4.14
CA THR A 18 13.93 10.02 4.57
C THR A 18 13.30 11.17 5.35
N THR A 19 12.05 11.53 5.00
CA THR A 19 11.26 12.53 5.75
C THR A 19 10.76 12.03 7.11
N LEU A 20 10.71 10.71 7.30
CA LEU A 20 10.27 10.06 8.53
C LEU A 20 11.44 9.75 9.47
N ALA A 21 12.69 9.96 9.03
CA ALA A 21 13.89 9.63 9.79
C ALA A 21 13.98 10.44 11.10
N GLY A 22 14.06 9.74 12.22
CA GLY A 22 14.11 10.33 13.56
C GLY A 22 13.98 9.27 14.67
N PRO A 23 14.08 9.68 15.95
CA PRO A 23 13.97 8.77 17.09
C PRO A 23 12.61 8.05 17.15
N ASP A 24 11.55 8.65 16.59
CA ASP A 24 10.19 8.09 16.56
C ASP A 24 9.85 7.36 15.25
N PHE A 25 10.84 7.02 14.43
CA PHE A 25 10.62 6.44 13.10
C PHE A 25 9.74 5.18 13.14
N LEU A 26 10.02 4.26 14.07
CA LEU A 26 9.29 2.99 14.19
C LEU A 26 7.83 3.20 14.61
N GLU A 27 7.55 4.14 15.52
CA GLU A 27 6.19 4.43 15.95
C GLU A 27 5.37 5.07 14.82
N ARG A 28 5.97 6.04 14.11
CA ARG A 28 5.30 6.70 12.97
C ARG A 28 5.06 5.75 11.81
N LEU A 29 6.03 4.87 11.52
CA LEU A 29 5.89 3.84 10.51
C LEU A 29 4.79 2.84 10.90
N GLY A 30 4.76 2.40 12.16
CA GLY A 30 3.73 1.51 12.68
C GLY A 30 2.33 2.10 12.57
N ALA A 31 2.15 3.37 12.97
CA ALA A 31 0.88 4.07 12.83
C ALA A 31 0.43 4.19 11.37
N LEU A 32 1.37 4.49 10.46
CA LEU A 32 1.08 4.63 9.03
C LEU A 32 0.69 3.28 8.41
N LEU A 33 1.37 2.20 8.77
CA LEU A 33 1.04 0.85 8.29
C LEU A 33 -0.28 0.33 8.87
N ASP A 34 -0.59 0.63 10.14
CA ASP A 34 -1.86 0.25 10.76
C ASP A 34 -3.05 0.96 10.08
N GLU A 35 -2.94 2.27 9.86
CA GLU A 35 -3.94 3.04 9.12
C GLU A 35 -4.08 2.55 7.66
N ALA A 36 -2.96 2.30 7.00
CA ALA A 36 -2.96 1.81 5.64
C ALA A 36 -3.60 0.42 5.53
N GLY A 37 -3.30 -0.48 6.46
CA GLY A 37 -3.89 -1.82 6.55
C GLY A 37 -5.41 -1.78 6.74
N LYS A 38 -5.91 -0.89 7.63
CA LYS A 38 -7.36 -0.66 7.80
C LYS A 38 -8.05 -0.20 6.51
N ASN A 39 -7.32 0.54 5.68
CA ASN A 39 -7.81 1.03 4.39
C ASN A 39 -7.57 0.04 3.23
N GLY A 40 -7.11 -1.19 3.50
CA GLY A 40 -6.89 -2.22 2.49
C GLY A 40 -5.62 -2.05 1.66
N TRP A 41 -4.66 -1.26 2.15
CA TRP A 41 -3.33 -1.17 1.57
C TRP A 41 -2.42 -2.24 2.15
N GLU A 42 -1.63 -2.86 1.29
CA GLU A 42 -0.65 -3.89 1.63
C GLU A 42 0.76 -3.38 1.35
N LEU A 43 1.73 -3.76 2.18
CA LEU A 43 3.13 -3.47 1.92
C LEU A 43 3.62 -4.25 0.70
N ALA A 44 4.08 -3.54 -0.33
CA ALA A 44 4.64 -4.13 -1.54
C ALA A 44 6.18 -4.16 -1.49
N HIS A 45 6.80 -3.09 -1.01
CA HIS A 45 8.24 -2.97 -0.90
C HIS A 45 8.63 -1.92 0.16
N MET A 46 9.77 -2.09 0.82
CA MET A 46 10.34 -1.10 1.72
C MET A 46 11.86 -1.19 1.69
N ASN A 47 12.53 -0.04 1.66
CA ASN A 47 13.98 0.07 1.84
C ASN A 47 14.32 1.26 2.76
N ASP A 48 15.59 1.68 2.80
CA ASP A 48 16.07 2.80 3.62
C ASP A 48 15.55 4.18 3.19
N ARG A 49 15.03 4.32 1.97
CA ARG A 49 14.65 5.61 1.37
C ARG A 49 13.16 5.75 1.11
N PHE A 50 12.51 4.67 0.70
CA PHE A 50 11.10 4.71 0.34
C PHE A 50 10.37 3.41 0.67
N MET A 51 9.06 3.55 0.81
CA MET A 51 8.11 2.46 1.01
C MET A 51 7.04 2.52 -0.07
N ILE A 52 6.69 1.36 -0.62
CA ILE A 52 5.63 1.21 -1.61
C ILE A 52 4.53 0.36 -1.00
N LEU A 53 3.31 0.90 -1.00
CA LEU A 53 2.10 0.18 -0.68
C LEU A 53 1.32 -0.12 -1.97
N LYS A 54 0.64 -1.25 -2.01
CA LYS A 54 -0.27 -1.63 -3.09
C LYS A 54 -1.68 -1.82 -2.55
N GLN A 55 -2.68 -1.52 -3.35
CA GLN A 55 -4.08 -1.81 -3.04
C GLN A 55 -4.74 -2.40 -4.28
N LEU A 56 -5.52 -3.47 -4.08
CA LEU A 56 -6.28 -4.11 -5.14
C LEU A 56 -7.63 -3.42 -5.28
N PHE A 57 -7.88 -2.81 -6.43
CA PHE A 57 -9.19 -2.32 -6.82
C PHE A 57 -9.83 -3.33 -7.77
N GLN A 58 -11.08 -3.63 -7.50
CA GLN A 58 -11.95 -4.32 -8.44
C GLN A 58 -12.95 -3.28 -8.95
N TYR A 59 -13.15 -3.21 -10.27
CA TYR A 59 -14.24 -2.42 -10.79
C TYR A 59 -15.57 -3.06 -10.36
N ASP A 60 -16.44 -2.24 -9.79
CA ASP A 60 -17.82 -2.63 -9.49
C ASP A 60 -18.54 -2.71 -10.84
N ASP A 61 -18.79 -3.93 -11.33
CA ASP A 61 -19.47 -4.21 -12.59
C ASP A 61 -21.01 -4.13 -12.43
N GLU A 62 -21.51 -3.38 -11.44
CA GLU A 62 -22.95 -3.14 -11.26
C GLU A 62 -23.38 -1.85 -12.00
N PRO A 63 -24.24 -1.96 -13.03
CA PRO A 63 -24.90 -0.79 -13.58
C PRO A 63 -25.91 -0.26 -12.55
N ARG A 64 -25.65 0.92 -11.99
CA ARG A 64 -26.66 1.70 -11.26
C ARG A 64 -27.67 2.32 -12.22
#